data_AF-A0A916HD64-F1
#
_entry.id   AF-A0A916HD64-F1
#
_cell.length_a   1.000
_cell.length_b   1.000
_cell.length_c   1.000
_cell.angle_alpha   90.00
_cell.angle_beta   90.00
_cell.angle_gamma   90.00
#
_symmetry.space_group_name_H-M   'P 1'
#
loop_
_entity.id
_entity.type
_entity.pdbx_description
1 polymer ?
#
loop_
_entity_poly.entity_id
_entity_poly.type
_entity_poly.pdbx_seq_one_letter_code
_entity_poly.pdbx_strand_id
1 'polypeptide(L)'
;VRYRVEQLCGNLDEKVPTPVLDSMFSLQEPKTGTDGTLSWTVDIQNPASGEDFVLGLKEITLPDGVTRPYSMWLSGNYPRALDGLSHILSLDMRVMDPAWIGMKLRKLLNYPEPLGDFMAFVPGTRRQQNWPSTVAYMARLIMHRYAMLGILDENGYPTREMGILEAPREASAPKIMQGALCKECGNYTVIRKDGCDFCSACGAVGACG
;
A
#
# COMPACT_ATOMS: atom_id res chain seq x y z
N VAL A 1 12.96 -16.97 20.12
CA VAL A 1 12.50 -15.71 19.47
C VAL A 1 13.29 -14.50 19.96
N ARG A 2 13.31 -14.17 21.27
CA ARG A 2 14.02 -12.99 21.82
C ARG A 2 15.50 -12.89 21.42
N TYR A 3 16.26 -13.98 21.58
CA TYR A 3 17.66 -14.06 21.13
C TYR A 3 17.86 -13.75 19.63
N ARG A 4 16.93 -14.19 18.77
CA ARG A 4 17.01 -13.93 17.32
C ARG A 4 16.68 -12.48 16.98
N VAL A 5 15.76 -11.88 17.72
CA VAL A 5 15.41 -10.46 17.59
C VAL A 5 16.57 -9.59 18.07
N GLU A 6 17.19 -9.94 19.20
CA GLU A 6 18.38 -9.26 19.73
C GLU A 6 19.56 -9.30 18.74
N GLN A 7 19.74 -10.43 18.03
CA GLN A 7 20.78 -10.54 16.98
C GLN A 7 20.49 -9.72 15.71
N LEU A 8 19.22 -9.53 15.34
CA LEU A 8 18.85 -8.86 14.10
C LEU A 8 18.65 -7.35 14.27
N CYS A 9 18.12 -6.94 15.43
CA CYS A 9 17.67 -5.58 15.69
C CYS A 9 18.45 -4.88 16.81
N GLY A 10 19.40 -5.55 17.47
CA GLY A 10 20.06 -5.03 18.67
C GLY A 10 19.21 -5.21 19.94
N ASN A 11 19.64 -4.59 21.03
CA ASN A 11 18.93 -4.69 22.31
C ASN A 11 17.55 -4.02 22.22
N LEU A 12 16.48 -4.75 22.56
CA LEU A 12 15.09 -4.27 22.52
C LEU A 12 14.82 -3.10 23.49
N ASP A 13 15.69 -2.91 24.48
CA ASP A 13 15.58 -1.86 25.49
C ASP A 13 16.22 -0.52 25.05
N GLU A 14 16.99 -0.50 23.95
CA GLU A 14 17.49 0.73 23.36
C GLU A 14 16.47 1.28 22.36
N LYS A 15 16.21 2.59 22.41
CA LYS A 15 15.45 3.31 21.37
C LYS A 15 16.30 3.39 20.09
N VAL A 16 16.38 2.27 19.39
CA VAL A 16 16.96 2.19 18.05
C VAL A 16 15.94 2.77 17.06
N PRO A 17 16.36 3.53 16.03
CA PRO A 17 15.46 3.99 14.97
C PRO A 17 14.71 2.81 14.35
N THR A 18 13.40 2.96 14.18
CA THR A 18 12.53 1.93 13.61
C THR A 18 11.88 2.50 12.37
N PRO A 19 12.56 2.53 11.20
CA PRO A 19 12.15 3.33 10.05
C PRO A 19 10.69 3.13 9.64
N VAL A 20 10.19 1.90 9.73
CA VAL A 20 8.80 1.56 9.42
C VAL A 20 7.83 2.15 10.45
N LEU A 21 8.06 1.93 11.75
CA LEU A 21 7.21 2.44 12.82
C LEU A 21 7.25 3.97 12.88
N ASP A 22 8.43 4.55 12.68
CA ASP A 22 8.67 6.00 12.66
C ASP A 22 7.98 6.65 11.45
N SER A 23 7.77 5.90 10.37
CA SER A 23 7.05 6.34 9.17
C SER A 23 5.54 6.09 9.24
N MET A 24 5.00 5.51 10.31
CA MET A 24 3.55 5.35 10.47
C MET A 24 2.93 6.68 10.87
N PHE A 25 1.82 7.08 10.25
CA PHE A 25 1.08 8.25 10.73
C PHE A 25 0.28 7.94 12.02
N SER A 26 0.03 6.66 12.32
CA SER A 26 -0.57 6.23 13.58
C SER A 26 -0.22 4.78 13.92
N LEU A 27 0.35 4.55 15.11
CA LEU A 27 0.69 3.20 15.60
C LEU A 27 -0.55 2.36 15.95
N GLN A 28 -1.57 2.98 16.53
CA GLN A 28 -2.87 2.34 16.80
C GLN A 28 -3.89 2.75 15.74
N GLU A 29 -4.92 1.94 15.55
CA GLU A 29 -6.00 2.33 14.65
C GLU A 29 -6.66 3.62 15.20
N PRO A 30 -6.74 4.70 14.41
CA PRO A 30 -7.45 5.91 14.80
C PRO A 30 -8.90 5.60 15.19
N LYS A 31 -9.30 6.01 16.40
CA LYS A 31 -10.68 5.89 16.86
C LYS A 31 -11.50 7.06 16.33
N THR A 32 -12.60 6.76 15.66
CA THR A 32 -13.52 7.77 15.14
C THR A 32 -14.37 8.34 16.26
N GLY A 33 -14.70 9.63 16.16
CA GLY A 33 -15.71 10.27 17.01
C GLY A 33 -17.13 9.84 16.63
N THR A 34 -18.12 10.59 17.13
CA THR A 34 -19.54 10.36 16.84
C THR A 34 -19.90 10.52 15.36
N ASP A 35 -19.14 11.36 14.64
CA ASP A 35 -19.35 11.61 13.21
C ASP A 35 -18.87 10.45 12.32
N GLY A 36 -18.17 9.48 12.91
CA GLY A 36 -17.70 8.28 12.22
C GLY A 36 -16.57 8.56 11.22
N THR A 37 -16.47 7.69 10.21
CA THR A 37 -15.59 7.88 9.06
C THR A 37 -16.20 7.25 7.80
N LEU A 38 -15.70 7.63 6.63
CA LEU A 38 -16.07 6.97 5.37
C LEU A 38 -15.46 5.57 5.30
N SER A 39 -16.24 4.62 4.79
CA SER A 39 -15.78 3.26 4.53
C SER A 39 -16.20 2.85 3.13
N TRP A 40 -15.24 2.51 2.27
CA TRP A 40 -15.52 1.83 1.01
C TRP A 40 -15.75 0.35 1.30
N THR A 41 -16.79 -0.25 0.71
CA THR A 41 -17.14 -1.66 0.93
C THR A 41 -17.44 -2.36 -0.39
N VAL A 42 -17.06 -3.63 -0.49
CA VAL A 42 -17.35 -4.50 -1.64
C VAL A 42 -17.67 -5.92 -1.20
N ASP A 43 -18.61 -6.56 -1.89
CA ASP A 43 -18.96 -7.96 -1.66
C ASP A 43 -18.03 -8.90 -2.42
N ILE A 44 -17.66 -10.00 -1.77
CA ILE A 44 -16.80 -11.05 -2.32
C ILE A 44 -17.51 -12.39 -2.12
N GLN A 45 -17.72 -13.08 -3.24
CA GLN A 45 -18.29 -14.43 -3.26
C GLN A 45 -17.32 -15.38 -3.96
N ASN A 46 -16.84 -16.40 -3.24
CA ASN A 46 -16.08 -17.49 -3.81
C ASN A 46 -16.92 -18.78 -3.75
N PRO A 47 -17.55 -19.21 -4.86
CA PRO A 47 -18.41 -20.38 -4.86
C PRO A 47 -17.64 -21.71 -4.67
N ALA A 48 -16.32 -21.75 -4.92
CA ALA A 48 -15.51 -22.95 -4.78
C ALA A 48 -15.28 -23.30 -3.30
N SER A 49 -14.95 -22.30 -2.47
CA SER A 49 -14.74 -22.45 -1.03
C SER A 49 -15.99 -22.14 -0.19
N GLY A 50 -17.06 -21.63 -0.81
CA GLY A 50 -18.31 -21.26 -0.14
C GLY A 50 -18.24 -19.94 0.64
N GLU A 51 -17.22 -19.12 0.39
CA GLU A 51 -17.04 -17.84 1.05
C GLU A 51 -18.01 -16.79 0.47
N ASP A 52 -18.59 -15.99 1.37
CA ASP A 52 -19.55 -14.93 1.05
C ASP A 52 -19.45 -13.87 2.14
N PHE A 53 -18.72 -12.80 1.85
CA PHE A 53 -18.37 -11.79 2.83
C PHE A 53 -18.15 -10.41 2.20
N VAL A 54 -18.20 -9.39 3.06
CA VAL A 54 -17.94 -7.99 2.74
C VAL A 54 -16.52 -7.64 3.14
N LEU A 55 -15.78 -7.02 2.23
CA LEU A 55 -14.52 -6.33 2.49
C LEU A 55 -14.80 -4.85 2.70
N GLY A 56 -14.42 -4.30 3.85
CA GLY A 56 -14.50 -2.87 4.15
C GLY A 56 -13.14 -2.21 4.35
N LEU A 57 -12.97 -1.02 3.79
CA LEU A 57 -11.79 -0.15 3.93
C LEU A 57 -12.20 1.18 4.55
N LYS A 58 -11.74 1.46 5.78
CA LYS A 58 -11.93 2.78 6.40
C LYS A 58 -10.96 3.77 5.81
N GLU A 59 -11.46 4.96 5.51
CA GLU A 59 -10.71 6.03 4.86
C GLU A 59 -10.56 7.22 5.80
N ILE A 60 -9.46 7.96 5.62
CA ILE A 60 -9.23 9.22 6.33
C ILE A 60 -8.69 10.24 5.33
N THR A 61 -9.18 11.47 5.43
CA THR A 61 -8.62 12.60 4.69
C THR A 61 -7.54 13.25 5.55
N LEU A 62 -6.32 13.25 5.03
CA LEU A 62 -5.18 13.87 5.68
C LEU A 62 -5.23 15.41 5.53
N PRO A 63 -4.45 16.18 6.31
CA PRO A 63 -4.42 17.64 6.23
C PRO A 63 -3.99 18.20 4.86
N ASP A 64 -3.30 17.40 4.05
CA ASP A 64 -2.93 17.72 2.67
C ASP A 64 -4.09 17.55 1.66
N GLY A 65 -5.26 17.13 2.13
CA GLY A 65 -6.46 16.89 1.34
C GLY A 65 -6.51 15.50 0.69
N VAL A 66 -5.50 14.65 0.88
CA VAL A 66 -5.48 13.30 0.29
C VAL A 66 -6.28 12.34 1.15
N THR A 67 -7.28 11.69 0.55
CA THR A 67 -8.03 10.61 1.19
C THR A 67 -7.35 9.27 0.94
N ARG A 68 -7.08 8.51 2.01
CA ARG A 68 -6.44 7.20 1.93
C ARG A 68 -7.09 6.16 2.85
N PRO A 69 -7.04 4.87 2.50
CA PRO A 69 -7.41 3.81 3.42
C PRO A 69 -6.42 3.72 4.58
N TYR A 70 -6.90 3.44 5.78
CA TYR A 70 -6.06 3.28 6.99
C TYR A 70 -6.32 2.01 7.78
N SER A 71 -7.47 1.37 7.58
CA SER A 71 -7.74 0.04 8.15
C SER A 71 -8.72 -0.71 7.26
N MET A 72 -8.71 -2.03 7.41
CA MET A 72 -9.63 -2.92 6.73
C MET A 72 -10.28 -3.91 7.70
N TRP A 73 -11.48 -4.34 7.36
CA TRP A 73 -12.25 -5.33 8.11
C TRP A 73 -13.03 -6.21 7.16
N LEU A 74 -13.40 -7.39 7.64
CA LEU A 74 -14.21 -8.38 6.93
C LEU A 74 -15.48 -8.67 7.73
N SER A 75 -16.56 -9.00 7.05
CA SER A 75 -17.81 -9.44 7.70
C SER A 75 -18.57 -10.41 6.82
N GLY A 76 -19.06 -11.51 7.41
CA GLY A 76 -19.75 -12.58 6.68
C GLY A 76 -19.06 -13.92 6.85
N ASN A 77 -19.19 -14.79 5.86
CA ASN A 77 -18.57 -16.11 5.85
C ASN A 77 -17.21 -16.07 5.14
N TYR A 78 -16.14 -16.10 5.93
CA TYR A 78 -14.76 -16.09 5.43
C TYR A 78 -13.83 -16.91 6.35
N PRO A 79 -12.66 -17.38 5.86
CA PRO A 79 -11.72 -18.13 6.69
C PRO A 79 -11.12 -17.26 7.80
N ARG A 80 -11.13 -17.73 9.05
CA ARG A 80 -10.55 -17.00 10.20
C ARG A 80 -9.07 -16.62 10.03
N ALA A 81 -8.33 -17.33 9.17
CA ALA A 81 -6.97 -16.97 8.82
C ALA A 81 -6.85 -15.54 8.23
N LEU A 82 -7.92 -15.06 7.58
CA LEU A 82 -7.97 -13.70 7.02
C LEU A 82 -8.07 -12.61 8.10
N ASP A 83 -8.41 -12.92 9.34
CA ASP A 83 -8.38 -11.94 10.44
C ASP A 83 -6.94 -11.43 10.66
N GLY A 84 -5.97 -12.35 10.70
CA GLY A 84 -4.56 -12.01 10.83
C GLY A 84 -4.04 -11.21 9.64
N LEU A 85 -4.46 -11.57 8.41
CA LEU A 85 -4.12 -10.83 7.21
C LEU A 85 -4.70 -9.41 7.25
N SER A 86 -5.96 -9.26 7.65
CA SER A 86 -6.65 -7.96 7.77
C SER A 86 -5.95 -7.04 8.77
N HIS A 87 -5.48 -7.59 9.90
CA HIS A 87 -4.69 -6.84 10.88
C HIS A 87 -3.35 -6.38 10.31
N ILE A 88 -2.62 -7.25 9.62
CA ILE A 88 -1.31 -6.92 9.03
C ILE A 88 -1.47 -5.87 7.94
N LEU A 89 -2.43 -6.05 7.01
CA LEU A 89 -2.70 -5.07 5.96
C LEU A 89 -3.12 -3.72 6.56
N SER A 90 -3.95 -3.71 7.61
CA SER A 90 -4.32 -2.47 8.32
C SER A 90 -3.12 -1.76 8.95
N LEU A 91 -2.09 -2.48 9.38
CA LEU A 91 -0.83 -1.86 9.83
C LEU A 91 -0.09 -1.23 8.64
N ASP A 92 0.02 -1.96 7.53
CA ASP A 92 0.70 -1.47 6.32
C ASP A 92 0.02 -0.24 5.70
N MET A 93 -1.32 -0.17 5.74
CA MET A 93 -2.08 0.99 5.25
C MET A 93 -1.74 2.28 6.03
N ARG A 94 -1.26 2.15 7.27
CA ARG A 94 -0.87 3.26 8.15
C ARG A 94 0.57 3.71 7.98
N VAL A 95 1.38 2.97 7.22
CA VAL A 95 2.71 3.43 6.78
C VAL A 95 2.51 4.58 5.81
N MET A 96 3.23 5.68 6.01
CA MET A 96 3.05 6.89 5.20
C MET A 96 3.26 6.60 3.72
N ASP A 97 4.33 5.90 3.35
CA ASP A 97 4.67 5.58 1.97
C ASP A 97 3.76 4.49 1.35
N PRO A 98 2.96 4.82 0.32
CA PRO A 98 2.09 3.86 -0.34
C PRO A 98 2.83 2.73 -1.04
N ALA A 99 4.13 2.89 -1.35
CA ALA A 99 4.94 1.82 -1.91
C ALA A 99 4.95 0.58 -1.01
N TRP A 100 4.78 0.75 0.31
CA TRP A 100 4.77 -0.32 1.29
C TRP A 100 3.59 -1.27 1.11
N ILE A 101 2.37 -0.72 1.16
CA ILE A 101 1.15 -1.48 0.92
C ILE A 101 1.12 -2.00 -0.53
N GLY A 102 1.54 -1.19 -1.52
CA GLY A 102 1.61 -1.58 -2.92
C GLY A 102 2.50 -2.80 -3.18
N MET A 103 3.69 -2.86 -2.55
CA MET A 103 4.57 -4.03 -2.62
C MET A 103 3.91 -5.28 -2.06
N LYS A 104 3.24 -5.17 -0.90
CA LYS A 104 2.59 -6.32 -0.26
C LYS A 104 1.41 -6.82 -1.09
N LEU A 105 0.55 -5.93 -1.57
CA LEU A 105 -0.58 -6.28 -2.42
C LEU A 105 -0.13 -6.97 -3.71
N ARG A 106 0.93 -6.48 -4.37
CA ARG A 106 1.48 -7.12 -5.58
C ARG A 106 1.95 -8.56 -5.33
N LYS A 107 2.51 -8.85 -4.15
CA LYS A 107 2.89 -10.23 -3.79
C LYS A 107 1.67 -11.14 -3.55
N LEU A 108 0.58 -10.58 -3.03
CA LEU A 108 -0.66 -11.33 -2.77
C LEU A 108 -1.44 -11.64 -4.04
N LEU A 109 -1.30 -10.84 -5.11
CA LEU A 109 -2.02 -11.05 -6.39
C LEU A 109 -1.84 -12.44 -7.01
N ASN A 110 -0.73 -13.11 -6.74
CA ASN A 110 -0.40 -14.42 -7.31
C ASN A 110 -0.35 -15.53 -6.26
N TYR A 111 -0.86 -15.28 -5.06
CA TYR A 111 -0.89 -16.29 -4.00
C TYR A 111 -1.96 -17.35 -4.32
N PRO A 112 -1.61 -18.65 -4.45
CA PRO A 112 -2.58 -19.70 -4.67
C PRO A 112 -3.11 -20.27 -3.35
N GLU A 113 -4.41 -20.52 -3.29
CA GLU A 113 -5.04 -21.28 -2.20
C GLU A 113 -5.51 -22.65 -2.74
N PRO A 114 -5.29 -23.77 -2.02
CA PRO A 114 -5.78 -25.07 -2.47
C PRO A 114 -7.30 -25.05 -2.62
N LEU A 115 -7.80 -25.29 -3.85
CA LEU A 115 -9.23 -25.23 -4.20
C LEU A 115 -9.89 -23.87 -3.92
N GLY A 116 -9.08 -22.80 -3.83
CA GLY A 116 -9.56 -21.44 -3.61
C GLY A 116 -9.64 -20.59 -4.88
N ASP A 117 -9.29 -21.14 -6.05
CA ASP A 117 -9.37 -20.41 -7.30
C ASP A 117 -10.81 -20.27 -7.80
N PHE A 118 -11.12 -19.11 -8.38
CA PHE A 118 -12.48 -18.80 -8.82
C PHE A 118 -12.53 -17.68 -9.86
N MET A 119 -13.59 -17.68 -10.66
CA MET A 119 -13.85 -16.64 -11.65
C MET A 119 -14.48 -15.41 -10.99
N ALA A 120 -13.89 -14.24 -11.19
CA ALA A 120 -14.46 -12.96 -10.77
C ALA A 120 -14.14 -11.83 -11.75
N PHE A 121 -14.88 -10.72 -11.65
CA PHE A 121 -14.69 -9.55 -12.52
C PHE A 121 -13.34 -8.87 -12.27
N VAL A 122 -12.67 -8.46 -13.33
CA VAL A 122 -11.51 -7.58 -13.21
C VAL A 122 -12.00 -6.17 -12.90
N PRO A 123 -11.63 -5.57 -11.75
CA PRO A 123 -12.11 -4.23 -11.38
C PRO A 123 -11.83 -3.20 -12.47
N GLY A 124 -12.79 -2.30 -12.69
CA GLY A 124 -12.75 -1.31 -13.77
C GLY A 124 -13.15 -1.82 -15.15
N THR A 125 -13.46 -3.12 -15.31
CA THR A 125 -13.83 -3.71 -16.60
C THR A 125 -15.09 -4.57 -16.52
N ARG A 126 -15.61 -4.99 -17.68
CA ARG A 126 -16.69 -5.99 -17.77
C ARG A 126 -16.17 -7.42 -18.00
N ARG A 127 -14.86 -7.63 -17.96
CA ARG A 127 -14.25 -8.94 -18.18
C ARG A 127 -14.14 -9.70 -16.85
N GLN A 128 -14.31 -11.01 -16.91
CA GLN A 128 -13.98 -11.91 -15.81
C GLN A 128 -12.71 -12.67 -16.13
N GLN A 129 -11.97 -13.04 -15.09
CA GLN A 129 -10.82 -13.92 -15.18
C GLN A 129 -10.79 -14.86 -13.98
N ASN A 130 -10.00 -15.93 -14.09
CA ASN A 130 -9.76 -16.80 -12.94
C ASN A 130 -8.74 -16.13 -12.01
N TRP A 131 -9.07 -16.03 -10.73
CA TRP A 131 -8.18 -15.58 -9.67
C TRP A 131 -7.66 -16.79 -8.90
N PRO A 132 -6.37 -16.82 -8.52
CA PRO A 132 -5.76 -18.01 -7.91
C PRO A 132 -6.22 -18.27 -6.46
N SER A 133 -6.86 -17.29 -5.82
CA SER A 133 -7.33 -17.36 -4.44
C SER A 133 -8.26 -16.18 -4.09
N THR A 134 -9.00 -16.31 -2.99
CA THR A 134 -9.77 -15.19 -2.41
C THR A 134 -8.83 -14.07 -1.98
N VAL A 135 -7.68 -14.42 -1.38
CA VAL A 135 -6.64 -13.44 -0.98
C VAL A 135 -6.14 -12.62 -2.16
N ALA A 136 -5.89 -13.26 -3.31
CA ALA A 136 -5.46 -12.57 -4.52
C ALA A 136 -6.51 -11.60 -5.04
N TYR A 137 -7.79 -12.01 -5.04
CA TYR A 137 -8.88 -11.14 -5.46
C TYR A 137 -9.11 -9.97 -4.49
N MET A 138 -9.04 -10.21 -3.18
CA MET A 138 -9.03 -9.15 -2.16
C MET A 138 -7.90 -8.14 -2.42
N ALA A 139 -6.68 -8.63 -2.68
CA ALA A 139 -5.54 -7.76 -2.95
C ALA A 139 -5.76 -6.89 -4.21
N ARG A 140 -6.37 -7.46 -5.27
CA ARG A 140 -6.75 -6.71 -6.47
C ARG A 140 -7.79 -5.63 -6.17
N LEU A 141 -8.82 -5.95 -5.37
CA LEU A 141 -9.87 -5.00 -5.00
C LEU A 141 -9.33 -3.84 -4.15
N ILE A 142 -8.48 -4.13 -3.17
CA ILE A 142 -7.81 -3.10 -2.38
C ILE A 142 -6.95 -2.22 -3.28
N MET A 143 -6.14 -2.82 -4.15
CA MET A 143 -5.29 -2.09 -5.10
C MET A 143 -6.12 -1.18 -6.03
N HIS A 144 -7.24 -1.68 -6.54
CA HIS A 144 -8.15 -0.88 -7.36
C HIS A 144 -8.72 0.30 -6.56
N ARG A 145 -9.09 0.12 -5.30
CA ARG A 145 -9.55 1.25 -4.47
C ARG A 145 -8.45 2.30 -4.26
N TYR A 146 -7.21 1.87 -4.04
CA TYR A 146 -6.06 2.78 -4.00
C TYR A 146 -5.85 3.53 -5.32
N ALA A 147 -6.11 2.88 -6.47
CA ALA A 147 -6.06 3.51 -7.77
C ALA A 147 -7.17 4.53 -8.00
N MET A 148 -8.40 4.24 -7.56
CA MET A 148 -9.52 5.19 -7.58
C MET A 148 -9.23 6.47 -6.77
N LEU A 149 -8.46 6.35 -5.69
CA LEU A 149 -8.03 7.47 -4.85
C LEU A 149 -6.78 8.19 -5.40
N GLY A 150 -6.20 7.71 -6.49
CA GLY A 150 -5.00 8.29 -7.11
C GLY A 150 -3.72 8.10 -6.29
N ILE A 151 -3.68 7.13 -5.38
CA ILE A 151 -2.53 6.84 -4.51
C ILE A 151 -1.58 5.83 -5.16
N LEU A 152 -2.15 4.76 -5.70
CA LEU A 152 -1.42 3.76 -6.50
C LEU A 152 -1.91 3.82 -7.95
N ASP A 153 -1.16 3.25 -8.88
CA ASP A 153 -1.67 2.89 -10.19
C ASP A 153 -2.39 1.52 -10.15
N GLU A 154 -2.97 1.11 -11.28
CA GLU A 154 -3.66 -0.18 -11.40
C GLU A 154 -2.73 -1.40 -11.22
N ASN A 155 -1.41 -1.21 -11.29
CA ASN A 155 -0.40 -2.23 -11.09
C ASN A 155 0.13 -2.26 -9.64
N GLY A 156 -0.30 -1.34 -8.77
CA GLY A 156 0.10 -1.27 -7.37
C GLY A 156 1.42 -0.53 -7.11
N TYR A 157 1.83 0.37 -8.02
CA TYR A 157 2.94 1.29 -7.84
C TYR A 157 2.45 2.67 -7.40
N PRO A 158 3.18 3.40 -6.53
CA PRO A 158 2.76 4.72 -6.08
C PRO A 158 2.72 5.72 -7.24
N THR A 159 1.68 6.56 -7.27
CA THR A 159 1.58 7.67 -8.23
C THR A 159 2.53 8.82 -7.89
N ARG A 160 2.88 8.96 -6.59
CA ARG A 160 3.86 9.90 -6.06
C ARG A 160 4.82 9.18 -5.14
N GLU A 161 6.12 9.33 -5.39
CA GLU A 161 7.17 8.67 -4.61
C GLU A 161 7.52 9.51 -3.38
N MET A 162 7.44 8.90 -2.19
CA MET A 162 7.82 9.55 -0.92
C MET A 162 9.21 9.17 -0.41
N GLY A 163 9.84 8.14 -0.98
CA GLY A 163 11.24 7.80 -0.72
C GLY A 163 11.53 7.14 0.63
N ILE A 164 10.53 6.64 1.36
CA ILE A 164 10.74 5.86 2.60
C ILE A 164 11.12 4.42 2.24
N LEU A 165 10.52 3.88 1.18
CA LEU A 165 10.95 2.63 0.54
C LEU A 165 11.68 2.94 -0.77
N GLU A 166 12.92 2.48 -0.89
CA GLU A 166 13.54 2.32 -2.20
C GLU A 166 12.86 1.13 -2.92
N ALA A 167 12.04 1.43 -3.92
CA ALA A 167 11.60 0.40 -4.86
C ALA A 167 12.84 -0.16 -5.58
N PRO A 168 12.91 -1.49 -5.83
CA PRO A 168 14.00 -2.05 -6.62
C PRO A 168 13.98 -1.41 -8.01
N ARG A 169 14.98 -0.56 -8.29
CA ARG A 169 15.21 0.08 -9.58
C ARG A 169 16.40 -0.59 -10.27
N GLU A 170 16.51 -0.43 -11.58
CA GLU A 170 17.72 -0.79 -12.32
C GLU A 170 18.93 -0.12 -11.68
N ALA A 171 20.08 -0.80 -11.62
CA ALA A 171 21.28 -0.31 -10.95
C ALA A 171 21.80 1.04 -11.50
N SER A 172 21.38 1.41 -12.71
CA SER A 172 21.69 2.68 -13.39
C SER A 172 20.72 3.83 -13.05
N ALA A 173 19.59 3.55 -12.39
CA ALA A 173 18.60 4.56 -12.07
C ALA A 173 19.09 5.49 -10.95
N PRO A 174 18.82 6.80 -11.04
CA PRO A 174 19.19 7.75 -9.99
C PRO A 174 18.52 7.38 -8.66
N LYS A 175 19.31 7.45 -7.57
CA LYS A 175 18.79 7.33 -6.20
C LYS A 175 17.81 8.46 -5.94
N ILE A 176 16.64 8.12 -5.43
CA ILE A 176 15.61 9.10 -5.08
C ILE A 176 16.15 9.93 -3.92
N MET A 177 16.27 11.23 -4.13
CA MET A 177 16.65 12.18 -3.10
C MET A 177 15.51 13.16 -2.90
N GLN A 178 15.15 13.40 -1.64
CA GLN A 178 14.15 14.40 -1.29
C GLN A 178 14.66 15.80 -1.67
N GLY A 179 13.85 16.55 -2.39
CA GLY A 179 14.21 17.85 -2.96
C GLY A 179 12.97 18.72 -3.22
N ALA A 180 13.09 19.67 -4.15
CA ALA A 180 11.97 20.53 -4.54
C ALA A 180 10.96 19.80 -5.44
N LEU A 181 9.77 20.39 -5.61
CA LEU A 181 8.70 19.84 -6.45
C LEU A 181 9.12 19.81 -7.93
N CYS A 182 9.09 18.63 -8.54
CA CYS A 182 9.26 18.46 -9.98
C CYS A 182 8.00 18.87 -10.72
N LYS A 183 8.13 19.79 -11.69
CA LYS A 183 7.01 20.24 -12.53
C LYS A 183 6.55 19.20 -13.56
N GLU A 184 7.38 18.19 -13.85
CA GLU A 184 7.02 17.14 -14.82
C GLU A 184 6.30 15.96 -14.16
N CYS A 185 6.86 15.39 -13.10
CA CYS A 185 6.31 14.20 -12.46
C CYS A 185 5.58 14.47 -11.13
N GLY A 186 5.61 15.71 -10.62
CA GLY A 186 4.93 16.08 -9.37
C GLY A 186 5.58 15.54 -8.09
N ASN A 187 6.74 14.88 -8.18
CA ASN A 187 7.48 14.38 -7.03
C ASN A 187 8.40 15.45 -6.43
N TYR A 188 8.54 15.47 -5.11
CA TYR A 188 9.48 16.36 -4.39
C TYR A 188 10.91 15.81 -4.44
N THR A 189 11.46 15.73 -5.64
CA THR A 189 12.72 15.01 -5.92
C THR A 189 13.69 15.79 -6.82
N VAL A 190 13.44 17.09 -7.00
CA VAL A 190 14.36 17.99 -7.72
C VAL A 190 15.51 18.38 -6.82
N ILE A 191 16.71 17.99 -7.22
CA ILE A 191 17.98 18.32 -6.56
C ILE A 191 18.85 19.14 -7.51
N ARG A 192 19.75 19.97 -6.98
CA ARG A 192 20.75 20.62 -7.83
C ARG A 192 21.88 19.64 -8.13
N LYS A 193 22.06 19.27 -9.39
CA LYS A 193 23.13 18.39 -9.87
C LYS A 193 23.84 19.05 -11.05
N ASP A 194 25.15 19.19 -10.95
CA ASP A 194 26.00 19.76 -12.01
C ASP A 194 25.55 21.16 -12.47
N GLY A 195 25.06 21.98 -11.53
CA GLY A 195 24.57 23.35 -11.82
C GLY A 195 23.15 23.42 -12.37
N CYS A 196 22.50 22.29 -12.62
CA CYS A 196 21.11 22.23 -13.09
C CYS A 196 20.17 21.67 -12.03
N ASP A 197 18.93 22.11 -12.05
CA ASP A 197 17.85 21.41 -11.35
C ASP A 197 17.63 20.06 -12.04
N PHE A 198 17.70 18.96 -11.28
CA PHE A 198 17.58 17.59 -11.79
C PHE A 198 16.58 16.80 -10.95
N CYS A 199 15.56 16.23 -11.58
CA CYS A 199 14.62 15.36 -10.90
C CYS A 199 15.18 13.94 -10.79
N SER A 200 15.46 13.50 -9.56
CA SER A 200 15.93 12.13 -9.29
C SER A 200 14.86 11.04 -9.46
N ALA A 201 13.60 11.40 -9.69
CA ALA A 201 12.51 10.44 -9.96
C ALA A 201 12.32 10.17 -11.46
N CYS A 202 12.17 11.19 -12.30
CA CYS A 202 11.92 11.03 -13.74
C CYS A 202 13.10 11.37 -14.65
N GLY A 203 14.20 11.90 -14.10
CA GLY A 203 15.38 12.31 -14.87
C GLY A 203 15.26 13.67 -15.55
N ALA A 204 14.19 14.42 -15.32
CA ALA A 204 13.98 15.75 -15.89
C ALA A 204 15.10 16.72 -15.49
N VAL A 205 15.56 17.54 -16.44
CA VAL A 205 16.54 18.61 -16.21
C VAL A 205 15.84 19.95 -16.38
N GLY A 206 15.83 20.76 -15.32
CA GLY A 206 15.26 22.09 -15.25
C GLY A 206 16.29 23.19 -15.53
N ALA A 207 16.14 24.33 -14.85
CA ALA A 207 17.01 25.48 -15.06
C ALA A 207 18.47 25.17 -14.66
N CYS A 208 19.40 25.59 -15.50
CA CYS A 208 20.85 25.49 -15.27
C CYS A 208 21.41 26.89 -14.97
N GLY A 209 22.14 27.03 -13.87
CA GLY A 209 22.73 28.30 -13.42
C GLY A 209 23.74 28.12 -12.29
#